data_AF-A0AAV4MA07-F1
#
_entry.id   AF-A0AAV4MA07-F1
#
_cell.length_a   1.000
_cell.length_b   1.000
_cell.length_c   1.000
_cell.angle_alpha   90.00
_cell.angle_beta   90.00
_cell.angle_gamma   90.00
#
_symmetry.space_group_name_H-M   'P 1'
#
loop_
_entity.id
_entity.type
_entity.pdbx_description
1 polymer ?
#
loop_
_entity_poly.entity_id
_entity_poly.type
_entity_poly.pdbx_seq_one_letter_code
_entity_poly.pdbx_strand_id
1 'polypeptide(L)'
;MTEKLRSVTTTTELVRTISENSNILDMKISDKCVVDIENQGNYFEYLRLFCEKELDIGSKAWLHPIPELAYYIYESEKWYIFLEALYNKFSEYEVQRDKNKYNVENLEDWGKDEKPQEIQISADTFHQFLSKIEVFNIMEYESIKDITATELRVEELNHVLCLTLKHKINIIYKEPYILIKGDYIRMEDFSTNRKAEMDLNDIQKKLLTLLQSGRYKFLNVFALKTLFIDSDATFPGIGMRFFAPKWEIIGTRNINLNGICGEPHLDERPNTVQRGGDSGKDGEPGNPGRPGGSFFGIGEHFVKGCNLTVTVNGGDGSAGQHGEHGKYGLDGTYARLPEGADNTNHADLRKGITSINGFQYKIFGEPGKKGGDGGNGGRGGKGGHPGIIKIIELGDSSEISMHANPGKDGVDGQGGDGGTGGDEGGGIHAGVYIETLDYVAALYGIQKKQDGNLSINIYLTLITKHLVEKMAFLVRMIKEPKTQNQEELFARLIISQMNMQAT
;
A
#
# COMPACT_ATOMS: atom_id res chain seq x y z
N MET A 1 33.59 -62.46 48.35
CA MET A 1 32.69 -62.60 47.17
C MET A 1 31.24 -62.28 47.55
N THR A 2 30.60 -63.09 48.39
CA THR A 2 29.17 -63.00 48.75
C THR A 2 28.75 -61.66 49.36
N GLU A 3 29.58 -61.04 50.20
CA GLU A 3 29.29 -59.71 50.77
C GLU A 3 29.38 -58.60 49.71
N LYS A 4 30.45 -58.60 48.88
CA LYS A 4 30.63 -57.60 47.81
C LYS A 4 29.48 -57.65 46.79
N LEU A 5 28.93 -58.82 46.50
CA LEU A 5 27.73 -58.97 45.65
C LEU A 5 26.44 -58.50 46.33
N ARG A 6 26.33 -58.62 47.67
CA ARG A 6 25.17 -58.12 48.44
C ARG A 6 25.14 -56.61 48.61
N SER A 7 26.26 -55.92 48.40
CA SER A 7 26.37 -54.46 48.50
C SER A 7 26.25 -53.72 47.16
N VAL A 8 26.04 -54.44 46.05
CA VAL A 8 25.88 -53.82 44.72
C VAL A 8 24.50 -53.18 44.61
N THR A 9 24.44 -51.91 44.23
CA THR A 9 23.18 -51.16 44.05
C THR A 9 22.86 -50.82 42.59
N THR A 10 23.79 -51.02 41.66
CA THR A 10 23.61 -50.71 40.23
C THR A 10 24.02 -51.87 39.33
N THR A 11 23.40 -51.99 38.16
CA THR A 11 23.67 -53.09 37.24
C THR A 11 25.08 -53.00 36.63
N THR A 12 25.61 -51.79 36.41
CA THR A 12 27.00 -51.58 35.99
C THR A 12 28.00 -52.10 37.03
N GLU A 13 27.71 -51.90 38.33
CA GLU A 13 28.52 -52.49 39.40
C GLU A 13 28.36 -54.00 39.52
N LEU A 14 27.17 -54.52 39.23
CA LEU A 14 26.92 -55.97 39.18
C LEU A 14 27.76 -56.62 38.08
N VAL A 15 27.68 -56.07 36.86
CA VAL A 15 28.44 -56.51 35.70
C VAL A 15 29.94 -56.42 35.96
N ARG A 16 30.45 -55.29 36.48
CA ARG A 16 31.85 -55.13 36.90
C ARG A 16 32.26 -56.20 37.92
N THR A 17 31.44 -56.41 38.96
CA THR A 17 31.73 -57.38 40.02
C THR A 17 31.71 -58.82 39.50
N ILE A 18 30.81 -59.15 38.57
CA ILE A 18 30.76 -60.47 37.90
C ILE A 18 32.05 -60.68 37.09
N SER A 19 32.45 -59.70 36.25
CA SER A 19 33.66 -59.80 35.43
C SER A 19 34.95 -59.88 36.26
N GLU A 20 35.10 -59.06 37.30
CA GLU A 20 36.22 -59.14 38.26
C GLU A 20 36.34 -60.54 38.87
N ASN A 21 35.22 -61.12 39.33
CA ASN A 21 35.21 -62.43 39.97
C ASN A 21 35.41 -63.58 38.98
N SER A 22 34.89 -63.46 37.75
CA SER A 22 35.08 -64.45 36.67
C SER A 22 36.57 -64.64 36.38
N ASN A 23 37.32 -63.54 36.30
CA ASN A 23 38.76 -63.55 36.08
C ASN A 23 39.53 -64.19 37.25
N ILE A 24 39.09 -64.01 38.50
CA ILE A 24 39.71 -64.62 39.69
C ILE A 24 39.50 -66.14 39.73
N LEU A 25 38.36 -66.62 39.22
CA LEU A 25 37.99 -68.05 39.24
C LEU A 25 38.38 -68.81 37.95
N ASP A 26 39.10 -68.17 37.02
CA ASP A 26 39.39 -68.68 35.66
C ASP A 26 38.12 -69.17 34.92
N MET A 27 37.00 -68.49 35.19
CA MET A 27 35.73 -68.75 34.52
C MET A 27 35.60 -67.85 33.29
N LYS A 28 35.17 -68.42 32.17
CA LYS A 28 34.95 -67.68 30.92
C LYS A 28 33.45 -67.39 30.73
N ILE A 29 33.00 -66.24 31.22
CA ILE A 29 31.67 -65.71 30.90
C ILE A 29 31.70 -65.16 29.47
N SER A 30 30.61 -65.32 28.72
CA SER A 30 30.47 -64.75 27.38
C SER A 30 30.20 -63.25 27.48
N ASP A 31 30.89 -62.44 26.67
CA ASP A 31 30.63 -61.00 26.53
C ASP A 31 29.15 -60.71 26.19
N LYS A 32 28.48 -61.64 25.50
CA LYS A 32 27.04 -61.53 25.26
C LYS A 32 26.24 -61.50 26.56
N CYS A 33 26.54 -62.36 27.53
CA CYS A 33 25.85 -62.37 28.82
C CYS A 33 26.10 -61.08 29.62
N VAL A 34 27.31 -60.51 29.51
CA VAL A 34 27.68 -59.22 30.12
C VAL A 34 26.80 -58.10 29.55
N VAL A 35 26.74 -58.00 28.21
CA VAL A 35 25.92 -57.02 27.49
C VAL A 35 24.42 -57.23 27.72
N ASP A 36 23.95 -58.49 27.76
CA ASP A 36 22.54 -58.81 28.04
C ASP A 36 22.14 -58.35 29.46
N ILE A 37 22.99 -58.55 30.47
CA ILE A 37 22.75 -58.07 31.85
C ILE A 37 22.76 -56.53 31.92
N GLU A 38 23.71 -55.87 31.26
CA GLU A 38 23.80 -54.40 31.22
C GLU A 38 22.57 -53.78 30.54
N ASN A 39 22.15 -54.34 29.40
CA ASN A 39 20.94 -53.92 28.71
C ASN A 39 19.68 -54.10 29.57
N GLN A 40 19.52 -55.24 30.25
CA GLN A 40 18.41 -55.43 31.19
C GLN A 40 18.46 -54.40 32.32
N GLY A 41 19.63 -54.09 32.87
CA GLY A 41 19.81 -53.00 33.84
C GLY A 41 19.33 -51.65 33.34
N ASN A 42 19.68 -51.30 32.11
CA ASN A 42 19.25 -50.05 31.47
C ASN A 42 17.73 -50.01 31.25
N TYR A 43 17.11 -51.14 30.86
CA TYR A 43 15.64 -51.25 30.82
C TYR A 43 15.01 -51.10 32.20
N PHE A 44 15.60 -51.69 33.25
CA PHE A 44 15.09 -51.56 34.62
C PHE A 44 15.16 -50.12 35.15
N GLU A 45 16.27 -49.41 34.95
CA GLU A 45 16.38 -47.99 35.32
C GLU A 45 15.44 -47.11 34.49
N TYR A 46 15.25 -47.41 33.21
CA TYR A 46 14.22 -46.75 32.39
C TYR A 46 12.82 -46.96 32.98
N LEU A 47 12.40 -48.21 33.25
CA LEU A 47 11.10 -48.49 33.88
C LEU A 47 10.93 -47.78 35.23
N ARG A 48 11.99 -47.76 36.04
CA ARG A 48 12.01 -47.12 37.36
C ARG A 48 11.80 -45.60 37.28
N LEU A 49 12.36 -44.94 36.27
CA LEU A 49 12.14 -43.50 36.04
C LEU A 49 10.68 -43.14 35.76
N PHE A 50 9.92 -44.01 35.08
CA PHE A 50 8.50 -43.75 34.78
C PHE A 50 7.53 -44.10 35.90
N CYS A 51 7.88 -45.06 36.77
CA CYS A 51 6.90 -45.63 37.70
C CYS A 51 6.91 -44.98 39.09
N GLU A 52 7.92 -44.17 39.41
CA GLU A 52 8.20 -43.55 40.73
C GLU A 52 8.24 -44.50 41.95
N LYS A 53 8.08 -45.80 41.71
CA LYS A 53 8.02 -46.90 42.68
C LYS A 53 9.31 -47.71 42.63
N GLU A 54 9.76 -48.18 43.79
CA GLU A 54 10.82 -49.19 43.83
C GLU A 54 10.34 -50.50 43.19
N LEU A 55 11.09 -50.97 42.19
CA LEU A 55 10.82 -52.24 41.51
C LEU A 55 11.35 -53.39 42.36
N ASP A 56 10.47 -54.22 42.92
CA ASP A 56 10.89 -55.47 43.57
C ASP A 56 11.40 -56.47 42.52
N ILE A 57 12.73 -56.52 42.39
CA ILE A 57 13.48 -57.40 41.50
C ILE A 57 13.32 -58.89 41.89
N GLY A 58 12.91 -59.19 43.13
CA GLY A 58 12.83 -60.54 43.68
C GLY A 58 11.55 -61.31 43.32
N SER A 59 10.50 -60.65 42.86
CA SER A 59 9.21 -61.27 42.56
C SER A 59 8.71 -60.95 41.14
N LYS A 60 7.61 -61.59 40.71
CA LYS A 60 6.94 -61.23 39.45
C LYS A 60 6.36 -59.80 39.45
N ALA A 61 6.46 -59.06 40.56
CA ALA A 61 6.03 -57.66 40.65
C ALA A 61 6.74 -56.74 39.65
N TRP A 62 7.93 -57.08 39.14
CA TRP A 62 8.56 -56.30 38.06
C TRP A 62 7.74 -56.22 36.77
N LEU A 63 6.77 -57.12 36.55
CA LEU A 63 5.81 -57.05 35.45
C LEU A 63 4.62 -56.12 35.75
N HIS A 64 4.33 -55.81 37.02
CA HIS A 64 3.21 -54.95 37.43
C HIS A 64 3.29 -53.50 36.89
N PRO A 65 4.47 -52.86 36.81
CA PRO A 65 4.59 -51.55 36.19
C PRO A 65 4.49 -51.56 34.66
N ILE A 66 4.52 -52.71 33.97
CA ILE A 66 4.40 -52.73 32.50
C ILE A 66 2.99 -52.28 32.05
N PRO A 67 1.88 -52.80 32.62
CA PRO A 67 0.55 -52.21 32.43
C PRO A 67 0.45 -50.73 32.83
N GLU A 68 1.07 -50.32 33.95
CA GLU A 68 1.06 -48.92 34.40
C GLU A 68 1.78 -48.00 33.39
N LEU A 69 2.94 -48.41 32.88
CA LEU A 69 3.69 -47.70 31.85
C LEU A 69 2.96 -47.69 30.50
N ALA A 70 2.39 -48.81 30.07
CA ALA A 70 1.62 -48.87 28.83
C ALA A 70 0.40 -47.95 28.89
N TYR A 71 -0.27 -47.89 30.04
CA TYR A 71 -1.36 -46.95 30.30
C TYR A 71 -0.88 -45.49 30.33
N TYR A 72 0.25 -45.20 30.99
CA TYR A 72 0.86 -43.86 31.01
C TYR A 72 1.26 -43.37 29.60
N ILE A 73 1.87 -44.25 28.78
CA ILE A 73 2.25 -43.93 27.39
C ILE A 73 1.00 -43.65 26.55
N TYR A 74 -0.04 -44.48 26.70
CA TYR A 74 -1.33 -44.28 26.04
C TYR A 74 -1.99 -42.95 26.45
N GLU A 75 -2.07 -42.65 27.76
CA GLU A 75 -2.57 -41.35 28.23
C GLU A 75 -1.75 -40.18 27.70
N SER A 76 -0.43 -40.31 27.64
CA SER A 76 0.48 -39.27 27.14
C SER A 76 0.31 -39.04 25.64
N GLU A 77 0.13 -40.10 24.85
CA GLU A 77 -0.24 -40.01 23.43
C GLU A 77 -1.57 -39.25 23.26
N LYS A 78 -2.62 -39.63 24.01
CA LYS A 78 -3.91 -38.94 23.97
C LYS A 78 -3.81 -37.48 24.40
N TRP A 79 -2.99 -37.19 25.40
CA TRP A 79 -2.75 -35.84 25.90
C TRP A 79 -2.07 -34.95 24.86
N TYR A 80 -1.03 -35.43 24.16
CA TYR A 80 -0.38 -34.66 23.11
C TYR A 80 -1.27 -34.47 21.87
N ILE A 81 -2.06 -35.47 21.47
CA ILE A 81 -3.06 -35.32 20.39
C ILE A 81 -4.10 -34.27 20.77
N PHE A 82 -4.58 -34.28 22.02
CA PHE A 82 -5.50 -33.26 22.54
C PHE A 82 -4.86 -31.86 22.54
N LEU A 83 -3.61 -31.71 22.99
CA LEU A 83 -2.90 -30.43 23.00
C LEU A 83 -2.66 -29.88 21.58
N GLU A 84 -2.32 -30.75 20.62
CA GLU A 84 -2.19 -30.35 19.21
C GLU A 84 -3.55 -29.94 18.61
N ALA A 85 -4.62 -30.70 18.90
CA ALA A 85 -5.96 -30.36 18.44
C ALA A 85 -6.47 -29.05 19.08
N LEU A 86 -6.19 -28.81 20.36
CA LEU A 86 -6.46 -27.56 21.06
C LEU A 86 -5.67 -26.39 20.46
N TYR A 87 -4.37 -26.57 20.22
CA TYR A 87 -3.51 -25.58 19.57
C TYR A 87 -4.06 -25.19 18.19
N ASN A 88 -4.39 -26.19 17.37
CA ASN A 88 -4.96 -25.98 16.04
C ASN A 88 -6.31 -25.26 16.13
N LYS A 89 -7.18 -25.67 17.05
CA LYS A 89 -8.51 -25.06 17.25
C LYS A 89 -8.41 -23.60 17.69
N PHE A 90 -7.54 -23.28 18.64
CA PHE A 90 -7.33 -21.92 19.11
C PHE A 90 -6.51 -21.07 18.14
N SER A 91 -5.86 -21.68 17.15
CA SER A 91 -5.23 -21.01 16.01
C SER A 91 -6.20 -20.65 14.89
N GLU A 92 -7.46 -21.09 14.94
CA GLU A 92 -8.47 -20.75 13.94
C GLU A 92 -8.89 -19.26 14.00
N TYR A 93 -9.32 -18.73 12.85
CA TYR A 93 -9.75 -17.33 12.74
C TYR A 93 -10.86 -16.95 13.73
N GLU A 94 -11.86 -17.81 13.95
CA GLU A 94 -12.99 -17.51 14.84
C GLU A 94 -12.55 -17.32 16.30
N VAL A 95 -11.50 -18.02 16.75
CA VAL A 95 -10.92 -17.84 18.09
C VAL A 95 -10.00 -16.62 18.12
N GLN A 96 -9.15 -16.44 17.11
CA GLN A 96 -8.22 -15.30 17.05
C GLN A 96 -8.92 -13.94 16.81
N ARG A 97 -10.09 -13.91 16.16
CA ARG A 97 -10.92 -12.70 16.00
C ARG A 97 -11.37 -12.16 17.36
N ASP A 98 -11.81 -13.07 18.22
CA ASP A 98 -12.41 -12.78 19.51
C ASP A 98 -11.47 -13.14 20.69
N LYS A 99 -10.15 -13.12 20.45
CA LYS A 99 -9.09 -13.60 21.35
C LYS A 99 -9.24 -13.16 22.81
N ASN A 100 -9.61 -11.90 23.03
CA ASN A 100 -9.78 -11.31 24.36
C ASN A 100 -10.95 -11.94 25.16
N LYS A 101 -11.94 -12.55 24.51
CA LYS A 101 -13.03 -13.31 25.17
C LYS A 101 -12.55 -14.64 25.74
N TYR A 102 -11.42 -15.16 25.26
CA TYR A 102 -10.88 -16.47 25.63
C TYR A 102 -9.63 -16.35 26.51
N ASN A 103 -8.81 -15.30 26.32
CA ASN A 103 -7.72 -14.94 27.22
C ASN A 103 -8.24 -14.21 28.48
N VAL A 104 -8.97 -14.90 29.35
CA VAL A 104 -9.56 -14.33 30.58
C VAL A 104 -8.84 -14.81 31.83
N GLU A 105 -8.61 -13.92 32.79
CA GLU A 105 -8.05 -14.26 34.11
C GLU A 105 -8.94 -15.24 34.90
N ASN A 106 -10.27 -15.03 34.87
CA ASN A 106 -11.26 -15.92 35.48
C ASN A 106 -12.05 -16.67 34.40
N LEU A 107 -12.08 -18.01 34.45
CA LEU A 107 -12.82 -18.88 33.52
C LEU A 107 -14.35 -18.69 33.57
N GLU A 108 -14.91 -18.12 34.62
CA GLU A 108 -16.32 -17.71 34.67
C GLU A 108 -16.65 -16.59 33.66
N ASP A 109 -15.64 -15.81 33.28
CA ASP A 109 -15.71 -14.74 32.29
C ASP A 109 -15.39 -15.20 30.86
N TRP A 110 -15.11 -16.49 30.65
CA TRP A 110 -14.89 -17.08 29.33
C TRP A 110 -16.07 -16.80 28.38
N GLY A 111 -15.76 -16.23 27.22
CA GLY A 111 -16.74 -15.81 26.21
C GLY A 111 -17.28 -14.39 26.38
N LYS A 112 -16.84 -13.63 27.41
CA LYS A 112 -17.30 -12.25 27.66
C LYS A 112 -16.25 -11.21 27.26
N ASP A 113 -16.72 -10.05 26.84
CA ASP A 113 -15.89 -8.90 26.46
C ASP A 113 -15.36 -8.09 27.65
N GLU A 114 -14.29 -7.33 27.41
CA GLU A 114 -13.73 -6.29 28.32
C GLU A 114 -13.25 -6.80 29.69
N LYS A 115 -12.79 -8.05 29.78
CA LYS A 115 -12.34 -8.68 31.03
C LYS A 115 -10.81 -8.68 31.21
N PRO A 116 -10.30 -8.79 32.46
CA PRO A 116 -8.87 -8.93 32.74
C PRO A 116 -8.22 -10.08 31.95
N GLN A 117 -7.00 -9.84 31.45
CA GLN A 117 -6.40 -10.56 30.31
C GLN A 117 -5.18 -11.38 30.69
N GLU A 118 -5.35 -12.50 31.41
CA GLU A 118 -4.21 -13.36 31.78
C GLU A 118 -4.64 -14.82 32.06
N ILE A 119 -5.04 -15.58 31.03
CA ILE A 119 -5.50 -16.96 31.28
C ILE A 119 -4.40 -17.83 31.90
N GLN A 120 -4.67 -18.39 33.08
CA GLN A 120 -3.78 -19.36 33.71
C GLN A 120 -4.60 -20.49 34.32
N ILE A 121 -4.34 -21.70 33.84
CA ILE A 121 -4.96 -22.92 34.37
C ILE A 121 -4.12 -23.41 35.54
N SER A 122 -4.79 -23.84 36.61
CA SER A 122 -4.22 -24.58 37.74
C SER A 122 -4.81 -25.99 37.75
N ALA A 123 -4.28 -26.88 38.58
CA ALA A 123 -4.89 -28.20 38.79
C ALA A 123 -6.37 -28.08 39.22
N ASP A 124 -6.70 -27.10 40.09
CA ASP A 124 -8.06 -26.87 40.58
C ASP A 124 -9.03 -26.35 39.50
N THR A 125 -8.53 -25.58 38.52
CA THR A 125 -9.36 -24.99 37.44
C THR A 125 -9.35 -25.82 36.15
N PHE A 126 -8.57 -26.90 36.08
CA PHE A 126 -8.42 -27.74 34.89
C PHE A 126 -9.76 -28.30 34.36
N HIS A 127 -10.55 -28.98 35.18
CA HIS A 127 -11.85 -29.53 34.74
C HIS A 127 -12.86 -28.41 34.40
N GLN A 128 -12.77 -27.25 35.06
CA GLN A 128 -13.57 -26.08 34.69
C GLN A 128 -13.22 -25.62 33.27
N PHE A 129 -11.92 -25.52 32.94
CA PHE A 129 -11.46 -25.22 31.59
C PHE A 129 -11.90 -26.27 30.56
N LEU A 130 -11.79 -27.56 30.87
CA LEU A 130 -12.28 -28.62 29.98
C LEU A 130 -13.79 -28.46 29.67
N SER A 131 -14.62 -28.17 30.67
CA SER A 131 -16.05 -27.91 30.45
C SER A 131 -16.33 -26.68 29.56
N LYS A 132 -15.42 -25.69 29.52
CA LYS A 132 -15.56 -24.50 28.66
C LYS A 132 -15.21 -24.79 27.20
N ILE A 133 -14.34 -25.76 26.94
CA ILE A 133 -13.87 -26.09 25.59
C ILE A 133 -14.61 -27.26 24.93
N GLU A 134 -15.47 -27.98 25.67
CA GLU A 134 -16.33 -29.06 25.16
C GLU A 134 -17.06 -28.65 23.86
N VAL A 135 -17.60 -27.42 23.84
CA VAL A 135 -18.34 -26.83 22.70
C VAL A 135 -17.53 -26.75 21.39
N PHE A 136 -16.19 -26.85 21.45
CA PHE A 136 -15.33 -26.82 20.27
C PHE A 136 -15.11 -28.20 19.64
N ASN A 137 -15.58 -29.29 20.25
CA ASN A 137 -15.44 -30.67 19.77
C ASN A 137 -13.98 -31.06 19.45
N ILE A 138 -13.08 -30.83 20.41
CA ILE A 138 -11.64 -31.07 20.25
C ILE A 138 -11.36 -32.59 20.22
N MET A 139 -10.44 -33.01 19.36
CA MET A 139 -10.03 -34.41 19.24
C MET A 139 -9.47 -34.93 20.57
N GLU A 140 -9.77 -36.19 20.90
CA GLU A 140 -9.42 -36.84 22.19
C GLU A 140 -9.96 -36.18 23.47
N TYR A 141 -10.85 -35.16 23.38
CA TYR A 141 -11.49 -34.56 24.56
C TYR A 141 -12.11 -35.59 25.51
N GLU A 142 -12.85 -36.56 24.96
CA GLU A 142 -13.49 -37.66 25.72
C GLU A 142 -12.49 -38.53 26.49
N SER A 143 -11.25 -38.65 25.99
CA SER A 143 -10.17 -39.42 26.63
C SER A 143 -9.44 -38.61 27.72
N ILE A 144 -9.62 -37.28 27.75
CA ILE A 144 -8.89 -36.34 28.62
C ILE A 144 -9.78 -35.72 29.70
N LYS A 145 -11.11 -35.64 29.51
CA LYS A 145 -12.04 -35.01 30.47
C LYS A 145 -11.97 -35.56 31.90
N ASP A 146 -11.69 -36.85 32.03
CA ASP A 146 -11.61 -37.59 33.30
C ASP A 146 -10.16 -37.77 33.81
N ILE A 147 -9.16 -37.18 33.13
CA ILE A 147 -7.75 -37.35 33.47
C ILE A 147 -7.34 -36.48 34.68
N THR A 148 -6.46 -37.00 35.52
CA THR A 148 -5.87 -36.21 36.62
C THR A 148 -4.91 -35.16 36.08
N ALA A 149 -5.16 -33.89 36.45
CA ALA A 149 -4.26 -32.77 36.20
C ALA A 149 -2.98 -32.89 37.04
N THR A 150 -1.86 -33.25 36.41
CA THR A 150 -0.53 -33.14 37.02
C THR A 150 0.04 -31.74 36.78
N GLU A 151 1.00 -31.32 37.60
CA GLU A 151 1.71 -30.03 37.43
C GLU A 151 2.27 -29.88 36.02
N LEU A 152 2.98 -30.90 35.52
CA LEU A 152 3.52 -30.94 34.16
C LEU A 152 2.44 -30.77 33.07
N ARG A 153 1.30 -31.49 33.16
CA ARG A 153 0.20 -31.35 32.19
C ARG A 153 -0.38 -29.93 32.23
N VAL A 154 -0.50 -29.34 33.41
CA VAL A 154 -0.97 -27.96 33.57
C VAL A 154 0.04 -26.96 32.98
N GLU A 155 1.35 -27.18 33.11
CA GLU A 155 2.38 -26.37 32.46
C GLU A 155 2.32 -26.47 30.92
N GLU A 156 2.23 -27.68 30.37
CA GLU A 156 2.12 -27.92 28.92
C GLU A 156 0.87 -27.27 28.32
N LEU A 157 -0.28 -27.39 29.01
CA LEU A 157 -1.52 -26.72 28.63
C LEU A 157 -1.36 -25.20 28.64
N ASN A 158 -0.81 -24.64 29.73
CA ASN A 158 -0.56 -23.20 29.83
C ASN A 158 0.43 -22.72 28.74
N HIS A 159 1.37 -23.55 28.30
CA HIS A 159 2.25 -23.25 27.18
C HIS A 159 1.46 -23.12 25.86
N VAL A 160 0.59 -24.08 25.54
CA VAL A 160 -0.31 -24.02 24.36
C VAL A 160 -1.22 -22.79 24.41
N LEU A 161 -1.79 -22.48 25.58
CA LEU A 161 -2.63 -21.28 25.78
C LEU A 161 -1.82 -19.99 25.66
N CYS A 162 -0.54 -19.98 26.08
CA CYS A 162 0.33 -18.83 25.91
C CYS A 162 0.61 -18.54 24.43
N LEU A 163 0.99 -19.57 23.66
CA LEU A 163 1.27 -19.48 22.23
C LEU A 163 0.05 -19.03 21.41
N THR A 164 -1.16 -19.45 21.79
CA THR A 164 -2.39 -19.16 21.04
C THR A 164 -3.12 -17.91 21.55
N LEU A 165 -3.38 -17.82 22.86
CA LEU A 165 -4.27 -16.82 23.45
C LEU A 165 -3.57 -15.63 24.11
N LYS A 166 -2.32 -15.75 24.59
CA LYS A 166 -1.63 -14.62 25.27
C LYS A 166 -0.85 -13.68 24.36
N HIS A 167 -0.42 -14.14 23.18
CA HIS A 167 0.45 -13.33 22.32
C HIS A 167 -0.23 -12.03 21.86
N LYS A 168 0.40 -10.87 22.15
CA LYS A 168 -0.02 -9.52 21.75
C LYS A 168 0.83 -9.02 20.59
N ILE A 169 0.23 -8.33 19.62
CA ILE A 169 0.99 -7.71 18.53
C ILE A 169 1.96 -6.65 19.07
N ASN A 170 3.17 -6.61 18.52
CA ASN A 170 4.19 -5.64 18.83
C ASN A 170 4.41 -4.71 17.63
N ILE A 171 4.23 -3.40 17.82
CA ILE A 171 4.33 -2.40 16.76
C ILE A 171 5.52 -1.47 17.06
N ILE A 172 6.53 -1.57 16.20
CA ILE A 172 7.78 -0.80 16.29
C ILE A 172 7.77 0.25 15.18
N TYR A 173 7.89 1.52 15.57
CA TYR A 173 7.92 2.67 14.66
C TYR A 173 9.38 3.08 14.42
N LYS A 174 9.92 2.88 13.22
CA LYS A 174 11.31 3.20 12.88
C LYS A 174 11.44 3.64 11.42
N GLU A 175 11.52 4.95 11.21
CA GLU A 175 11.59 5.55 9.87
C GLU A 175 12.68 4.90 8.98
N PRO A 176 12.38 4.62 7.70
CA PRO A 176 11.15 4.95 6.97
C PRO A 176 10.02 3.90 7.10
N TYR A 177 10.03 3.03 8.12
CA TYR A 177 9.08 1.91 8.23
C TYR A 177 8.34 1.77 9.56
N ILE A 178 7.15 1.17 9.49
CA ILE A 178 6.44 0.60 10.63
C ILE A 178 6.61 -0.91 10.56
N LEU A 179 6.82 -1.55 11.70
CA LEU A 179 7.10 -2.97 11.83
C LEU A 179 6.12 -3.59 12.82
N ILE A 180 5.19 -4.39 12.32
CA ILE A 180 4.22 -5.15 13.12
C ILE A 180 4.73 -6.59 13.22
N LYS A 181 4.80 -7.14 14.43
CA LYS A 181 5.16 -8.52 14.74
C LYS A 181 4.09 -9.18 15.59
N GLY A 182 3.88 -10.48 15.40
CA GLY A 182 2.97 -11.29 16.20
C GLY A 182 3.02 -12.76 15.78
N ASP A 183 2.51 -13.69 16.58
CA ASP A 183 2.31 -15.08 16.14
C ASP A 183 1.15 -15.16 15.14
N TYR A 184 0.02 -14.62 15.55
CA TYR A 184 -1.20 -14.45 14.76
C TYR A 184 -1.45 -12.96 14.65
N ILE A 185 -1.63 -12.47 13.42
CA ILE A 185 -1.93 -11.06 13.14
C ILE A 185 -3.20 -11.01 12.32
N ARG A 186 -4.16 -10.18 12.73
CA ARG A 186 -5.31 -9.85 11.90
C ARG A 186 -5.08 -8.52 11.19
N MET A 187 -5.57 -8.42 9.96
CA MET A 187 -5.49 -7.18 9.21
C MET A 187 -6.35 -6.09 9.85
N GLU A 188 -7.49 -6.43 10.47
CA GLU A 188 -8.31 -5.46 11.20
C GLU A 188 -7.54 -4.77 12.33
N ASP A 189 -6.58 -5.44 13.00
CA ASP A 189 -5.84 -4.86 14.14
C ASP A 189 -5.07 -3.58 13.78
N PHE A 190 -4.73 -3.40 12.49
CA PHE A 190 -3.95 -2.26 11.98
C PHE A 190 -4.50 -1.61 10.70
N SER A 191 -5.55 -2.14 10.06
CA SER A 191 -6.19 -1.50 8.91
C SER A 191 -7.10 -0.35 9.34
N THR A 192 -7.33 0.59 8.43
CA THR A 192 -7.97 1.89 8.72
C THR A 192 -9.32 2.05 8.02
N ASN A 193 -9.91 0.97 7.51
CA ASN A 193 -10.99 1.05 6.51
C ASN A 193 -12.42 1.14 7.08
N ARG A 194 -12.59 1.45 8.38
CA ARG A 194 -13.91 1.73 8.97
C ARG A 194 -14.36 3.14 8.60
N LYS A 195 -15.61 3.27 8.14
CA LYS A 195 -16.19 4.51 7.59
C LYS A 195 -16.44 5.64 8.60
N ALA A 196 -16.22 5.39 9.89
CA ALA A 196 -16.28 6.38 10.95
C ALA A 196 -14.95 6.40 11.70
N GLU A 197 -14.25 7.54 11.66
CA GLU A 197 -13.00 7.77 12.39
C GLU A 197 -13.17 7.62 13.92
N MET A 198 -14.40 7.79 14.41
CA MET A 198 -14.77 7.56 15.81
C MET A 198 -14.50 6.12 16.28
N ASP A 199 -14.78 5.12 15.44
CA ASP A 199 -14.75 3.68 15.81
C ASP A 199 -13.34 3.05 15.72
N LEU A 200 -12.33 3.79 15.25
CA LEU A 200 -10.96 3.28 15.19
C LEU A 200 -10.36 3.21 16.60
N ASN A 201 -9.65 2.13 16.91
CA ASN A 201 -8.88 2.04 18.15
C ASN A 201 -7.65 2.98 18.11
N ASP A 202 -7.05 3.26 19.26
CA ASP A 202 -5.93 4.22 19.38
C ASP A 202 -4.71 3.82 18.53
N ILE A 203 -4.52 2.52 18.29
CA ILE A 203 -3.43 1.99 17.46
C ILE A 203 -3.69 2.34 15.98
N GLN A 204 -4.89 2.06 15.47
CA GLN A 204 -5.31 2.36 14.10
C GLN A 204 -5.26 3.86 13.81
N LYS A 205 -5.80 4.70 14.73
CA LYS A 205 -5.74 6.17 14.64
C LYS A 205 -4.29 6.65 14.55
N LYS A 206 -3.43 6.18 15.45
CA LYS A 206 -1.99 6.54 15.46
C LYS A 206 -1.29 6.08 14.18
N LEU A 207 -1.55 4.86 13.70
CA LEU A 207 -0.93 4.33 12.49
C LEU A 207 -1.36 5.09 11.23
N LEU A 208 -2.65 5.44 11.13
CA LEU A 208 -3.18 6.28 10.06
C LEU A 208 -2.47 7.65 10.00
N THR A 209 -2.43 8.36 11.13
CA THR A 209 -1.78 9.68 11.24
C THR A 209 -0.28 9.61 10.90
N LEU A 210 0.42 8.55 11.33
CA LEU A 210 1.83 8.36 11.02
C LEU A 210 2.08 8.07 9.53
N LEU A 211 1.24 7.27 8.88
CA LEU A 211 1.34 7.03 7.43
C LEU A 211 0.98 8.29 6.62
N GLN A 212 -0.09 9.00 6.99
CA GLN A 212 -0.49 10.26 6.36
C GLN A 212 0.56 11.37 6.50
N SER A 213 1.39 11.35 7.55
CA SER A 213 2.51 12.30 7.71
C SER A 213 3.60 12.20 6.62
N GLY A 214 3.60 11.14 5.81
CA GLY A 214 4.60 10.89 4.75
C GLY A 214 6.01 10.51 5.25
N ARG A 215 6.24 10.52 6.57
CA ARG A 215 7.50 10.08 7.21
C ARG A 215 7.75 8.58 7.03
N TYR A 216 6.68 7.79 7.08
CA TYR A 216 6.71 6.35 6.94
C TYR A 216 6.28 5.95 5.54
N LYS A 217 7.16 5.23 4.84
CA LYS A 217 6.99 4.79 3.44
C LYS A 217 6.70 3.30 3.33
N PHE A 218 6.97 2.53 4.40
CA PHE A 218 6.77 1.09 4.42
C PHE A 218 6.02 0.62 5.67
N LEU A 219 5.09 -0.31 5.49
CA LEU A 219 4.45 -1.09 6.55
C LEU A 219 4.86 -2.55 6.37
N ASN A 220 5.69 -3.07 7.28
CA ASN A 220 6.10 -4.48 7.27
C ASN A 220 5.34 -5.23 8.37
N VAL A 221 4.75 -6.37 8.02
CA VAL A 221 3.96 -7.24 8.91
C VAL A 221 4.60 -8.63 8.89
N PHE A 222 5.00 -9.11 10.07
CA PHE A 222 5.62 -10.41 10.27
C PHE A 222 4.77 -11.24 11.23
N ALA A 223 3.95 -12.14 10.68
CA ALA A 223 3.20 -13.13 11.45
C ALA A 223 4.02 -14.43 11.52
N LEU A 224 4.38 -14.89 12.71
CA LEU A 224 5.20 -16.11 12.87
C LEU A 224 4.43 -17.40 12.56
N LYS A 225 3.09 -17.35 12.58
CA LYS A 225 2.21 -18.49 12.27
C LYS A 225 1.25 -18.15 11.13
N THR A 226 0.27 -17.26 11.39
CA THR A 226 -0.79 -16.94 10.41
C THR A 226 -1.07 -15.45 10.32
N LEU A 227 -1.15 -14.95 9.09
CA LEU A 227 -1.71 -13.64 8.76
C LEU A 227 -3.16 -13.80 8.29
N PHE A 228 -4.11 -13.28 9.06
CA PHE A 228 -5.52 -13.23 8.68
C PHE A 228 -5.82 -11.93 7.93
N ILE A 229 -6.14 -12.06 6.64
CA ILE A 229 -6.56 -10.93 5.81
C ILE A 229 -8.08 -10.86 5.91
N ASP A 230 -8.54 -10.19 6.97
CA ASP A 230 -9.93 -10.15 7.40
C ASP A 230 -10.62 -8.80 7.25
N SER A 231 -9.87 -7.78 6.85
CA SER A 231 -10.36 -6.45 6.46
C SER A 231 -9.67 -5.96 5.19
N ASP A 232 -10.36 -5.10 4.46
CA ASP A 232 -9.76 -4.31 3.38
C ASP A 232 -8.80 -3.27 3.96
N ALA A 233 -7.81 -2.84 3.18
CA ALA A 233 -6.96 -1.71 3.56
C ALA A 233 -6.71 -0.75 2.39
N THR A 234 -6.64 0.54 2.71
CA THR A 234 -6.35 1.60 1.74
C THR A 234 -5.20 2.45 2.27
N PHE A 235 -4.01 2.32 1.66
CA PHE A 235 -2.80 3.07 2.04
C PHE A 235 -2.13 3.67 0.79
N PRO A 236 -2.62 4.81 0.29
CA PRO A 236 -2.21 5.34 -1.02
C PRO A 236 -0.71 5.61 -1.13
N GLY A 237 -0.04 5.02 -2.13
CA GLY A 237 1.40 5.21 -2.37
C GLY A 237 2.34 4.57 -1.34
N ILE A 238 1.83 3.82 -0.35
CA ILE A 238 2.65 3.16 0.68
C ILE A 238 3.18 1.81 0.18
N GLY A 239 4.39 1.44 0.59
CA GLY A 239 4.91 0.08 0.43
C GLY A 239 4.43 -0.84 1.56
N MET A 240 3.80 -1.96 1.25
CA MET A 240 3.33 -2.97 2.20
C MET A 240 4.14 -4.25 2.02
N ARG A 241 4.60 -4.85 3.13
CA ARG A 241 5.36 -6.12 3.10
C ARG A 241 4.79 -7.12 4.08
N PHE A 242 4.35 -8.27 3.61
CA PHE A 242 3.78 -9.35 4.41
C PHE A 242 4.69 -10.57 4.42
N PHE A 243 4.97 -11.07 5.61
CA PHE A 243 5.78 -12.26 5.85
C PHE A 243 5.02 -13.15 6.83
N ALA A 244 4.48 -14.27 6.36
CA ALA A 244 3.81 -15.26 7.21
C ALA A 244 3.80 -16.63 6.53
N PRO A 245 4.05 -17.75 7.25
CA PRO A 245 3.95 -19.09 6.66
C PRO A 245 2.56 -19.36 6.08
N LYS A 246 1.51 -19.07 6.85
CA LYS A 246 0.11 -19.19 6.42
C LYS A 246 -0.52 -17.81 6.23
N TRP A 247 -1.21 -17.64 5.10
CA TRP A 247 -2.09 -16.50 4.82
C TRP A 247 -3.51 -17.04 4.72
N GLU A 248 -4.47 -16.42 5.42
CA GLU A 248 -5.87 -16.85 5.38
C GLU A 248 -6.79 -15.67 5.08
N ILE A 249 -7.49 -15.74 3.94
CA ILE A 249 -8.29 -14.66 3.39
C ILE A 249 -9.75 -14.89 3.80
N ILE A 250 -10.30 -13.99 4.61
CA ILE A 250 -11.64 -14.12 5.18
C ILE A 250 -12.65 -13.34 4.32
N GLY A 251 -13.41 -14.05 3.49
CA GLY A 251 -14.31 -13.44 2.50
C GLY A 251 -13.53 -12.79 1.34
N THR A 252 -14.20 -11.97 0.52
CA THR A 252 -13.52 -11.19 -0.54
C THR A 252 -12.85 -9.96 0.06
N ARG A 253 -11.58 -9.70 -0.30
CA ARG A 253 -10.78 -8.62 0.28
C ARG A 253 -9.95 -7.85 -0.74
N ASN A 254 -9.71 -6.57 -0.46
CA ASN A 254 -8.95 -5.66 -1.31
C ASN A 254 -7.87 -4.90 -0.53
N ILE A 255 -6.64 -4.94 -1.03
CA ILE A 255 -5.51 -4.15 -0.56
C ILE A 255 -5.21 -3.08 -1.61
N ASN A 256 -5.65 -1.86 -1.33
CA ASN A 256 -5.53 -0.71 -2.22
C ASN A 256 -4.36 0.19 -1.81
N LEU A 257 -3.28 0.12 -2.59
CA LEU A 257 -2.09 0.98 -2.46
C LEU A 257 -1.97 1.93 -3.65
N ASN A 258 -3.08 2.24 -4.35
CA ASN A 258 -3.07 3.09 -5.54
C ASN A 258 -2.52 4.49 -5.23
N GLY A 259 -1.96 5.15 -6.24
CA GLY A 259 -1.53 6.54 -6.13
C GLY A 259 -2.72 7.48 -5.97
N ILE A 260 -2.52 8.57 -5.23
CA ILE A 260 -3.51 9.64 -5.10
C ILE A 260 -3.61 10.38 -6.45
N CYS A 261 -4.81 10.58 -6.96
CA CYS A 261 -5.03 11.38 -8.18
C CYS A 261 -4.59 12.84 -7.98
N GLY A 262 -4.26 13.53 -9.06
CA GLY A 262 -4.03 14.96 -9.05
C GLY A 262 -5.27 15.71 -8.55
N GLU A 263 -5.08 16.73 -7.71
CA GLU A 263 -6.20 17.55 -7.25
C GLU A 263 -6.77 18.36 -8.43
N PRO A 264 -8.09 18.37 -8.64
CA PRO A 264 -8.72 19.19 -9.67
C PRO A 264 -8.62 20.69 -9.30
N HIS A 265 -8.62 21.55 -10.31
CA HIS A 265 -8.81 22.98 -10.11
C HIS A 265 -10.21 23.25 -9.56
N LEU A 266 -10.33 24.17 -8.60
CA LEU A 266 -11.61 24.52 -7.97
C LEU A 266 -12.54 25.25 -8.95
N ASP A 267 -11.97 26.12 -9.78
CA ASP A 267 -12.67 26.83 -10.85
C ASP A 267 -12.26 26.25 -12.21
N GLU A 268 -13.22 26.06 -13.12
CA GLU A 268 -12.95 25.57 -14.49
C GLU A 268 -12.07 26.52 -15.31
N ARG A 269 -12.01 27.79 -14.93
CA ARG A 269 -11.26 28.88 -15.56
C ARG A 269 -10.61 29.74 -14.48
N PRO A 270 -9.54 30.48 -14.78
CA PRO A 270 -9.08 31.54 -13.89
C PRO A 270 -10.21 32.52 -13.56
N ASN A 271 -10.11 33.15 -12.39
CA ASN A 271 -11.08 34.14 -11.91
C ASN A 271 -10.36 35.47 -11.69
N THR A 272 -10.20 36.26 -12.76
CA THR A 272 -9.54 37.57 -12.69
C THR A 272 -10.46 38.72 -13.09
N VAL A 273 -10.34 39.85 -12.36
CA VAL A 273 -11.10 41.07 -12.64
C VAL A 273 -10.43 41.83 -13.78
N GLN A 274 -10.91 41.58 -15.00
CA GLN A 274 -10.45 42.20 -16.24
C GLN A 274 -11.32 43.38 -16.68
N ARG A 275 -10.71 44.35 -17.36
CA ARG A 275 -11.34 45.52 -17.98
C ARG A 275 -11.59 45.26 -19.48
N GLY A 276 -12.38 46.12 -20.12
CA GLY A 276 -12.63 46.04 -21.55
C GLY A 276 -11.36 46.20 -22.38
N GLY A 277 -11.11 45.26 -23.30
CA GLY A 277 -9.89 45.14 -24.09
C GLY A 277 -8.78 44.28 -23.48
N ASP A 278 -8.92 43.81 -22.24
CA ASP A 278 -7.92 42.92 -21.61
C ASP A 278 -8.03 41.50 -22.18
N SER A 279 -6.89 40.87 -22.50
CA SER A 279 -6.82 39.46 -22.88
C SER A 279 -7.16 38.55 -21.69
N GLY A 280 -7.80 37.42 -21.97
CA GLY A 280 -8.09 36.39 -20.98
C GLY A 280 -6.80 35.73 -20.47
N LYS A 281 -6.76 35.38 -19.18
CA LYS A 281 -5.62 34.65 -18.60
C LYS A 281 -5.61 33.20 -19.11
N ASP A 282 -4.41 32.69 -19.38
CA ASP A 282 -4.18 31.27 -19.62
C ASP A 282 -4.66 30.42 -18.41
N GLY A 283 -5.25 29.27 -18.70
CA GLY A 283 -5.63 28.28 -17.70
C GLY A 283 -4.40 27.59 -17.09
N GLU A 284 -4.45 27.30 -15.79
CA GLU A 284 -3.37 26.61 -15.09
C GLU A 284 -3.31 25.11 -15.44
N PRO A 285 -2.11 24.51 -15.55
CA PRO A 285 -1.95 23.11 -15.88
C PRO A 285 -2.53 22.20 -14.78
N GLY A 286 -3.04 21.04 -15.15
CA GLY A 286 -3.56 20.03 -14.24
C GLY A 286 -2.47 19.44 -13.35
N ASN A 287 -2.83 19.09 -12.12
CA ASN A 287 -1.93 18.49 -11.16
C ASN A 287 -1.62 17.02 -11.55
N PRO A 288 -0.35 16.58 -11.44
CA PRO A 288 0.01 15.19 -11.74
C PRO A 288 -0.54 14.23 -10.67
N GLY A 289 -0.92 13.03 -11.12
CA GLY A 289 -1.23 11.92 -10.24
C GLY A 289 0.03 11.35 -9.59
N ARG A 290 -0.09 10.90 -8.34
CA ARG A 290 1.02 10.31 -7.58
C ARG A 290 1.28 8.87 -8.02
N PRO A 291 2.51 8.34 -7.88
CA PRO A 291 2.79 6.94 -8.16
C PRO A 291 2.03 6.01 -7.21
N GLY A 292 1.76 4.79 -7.67
CA GLY A 292 1.27 3.70 -6.84
C GLY A 292 2.32 3.25 -5.81
N GLY A 293 1.84 2.55 -4.78
CA GLY A 293 2.68 1.99 -3.71
C GLY A 293 3.47 0.76 -4.15
N SER A 294 3.75 -0.14 -3.22
CA SER A 294 4.33 -1.44 -3.56
C SER A 294 3.82 -2.52 -2.63
N PHE A 295 3.67 -3.75 -3.13
CA PHE A 295 3.29 -4.89 -2.33
C PHE A 295 4.33 -6.00 -2.47
N PHE A 296 4.84 -6.49 -1.34
CA PHE A 296 5.75 -7.62 -1.30
C PHE A 296 5.23 -8.69 -0.33
N GLY A 297 5.07 -9.92 -0.80
CA GLY A 297 4.59 -11.04 0.02
C GLY A 297 5.59 -12.19 0.05
N ILE A 298 5.71 -12.85 1.19
CA ILE A 298 6.23 -14.23 1.29
C ILE A 298 5.22 -15.07 2.09
N GLY A 299 4.83 -16.21 1.53
CA GLY A 299 3.98 -17.19 2.19
C GLY A 299 4.10 -18.58 1.56
N GLU A 300 3.74 -19.60 2.35
CA GLU A 300 3.82 -21.02 1.98
C GLU A 300 2.43 -21.61 1.73
N HIS A 301 1.45 -21.28 2.57
CA HIS A 301 0.07 -21.76 2.48
C HIS A 301 -0.92 -20.61 2.36
N PHE A 302 -1.69 -20.57 1.27
CA PHE A 302 -2.66 -19.52 0.99
C PHE A 302 -4.09 -20.06 1.02
N VAL A 303 -4.78 -19.89 2.14
CA VAL A 303 -6.17 -20.32 2.30
C VAL A 303 -7.10 -19.28 1.66
N LYS A 304 -7.74 -19.66 0.54
CA LYS A 304 -8.67 -18.82 -0.26
C LYS A 304 -8.01 -17.58 -0.88
N GLY A 305 -6.74 -17.67 -1.30
CA GLY A 305 -6.00 -16.53 -1.85
C GLY A 305 -6.65 -15.87 -3.09
N CYS A 306 -7.40 -16.64 -3.91
CA CYS A 306 -8.21 -16.12 -5.02
C CYS A 306 -9.25 -15.06 -4.62
N ASN A 307 -9.64 -14.99 -3.35
CA ASN A 307 -10.56 -13.96 -2.83
C ASN A 307 -9.87 -12.62 -2.52
N LEU A 308 -8.54 -12.54 -2.60
CA LEU A 308 -7.77 -11.33 -2.37
C LEU A 308 -7.41 -10.64 -3.69
N THR A 309 -7.68 -9.34 -3.74
CA THR A 309 -7.20 -8.42 -4.77
C THR A 309 -6.18 -7.46 -4.18
N VAL A 310 -5.07 -7.23 -4.88
CA VAL A 310 -4.06 -6.23 -4.53
C VAL A 310 -3.93 -5.25 -5.70
N THR A 311 -4.13 -3.95 -5.44
CA THR A 311 -4.02 -2.89 -6.45
C THR A 311 -2.94 -1.88 -6.08
N VAL A 312 -2.02 -1.61 -7.02
CA VAL A 312 -0.94 -0.62 -6.90
C VAL A 312 -0.93 0.36 -8.08
N ASN A 313 -2.10 0.69 -8.63
CA ASN A 313 -2.21 1.56 -9.80
C ASN A 313 -1.62 2.96 -9.52
N GLY A 314 -1.13 3.65 -10.55
CA GLY A 314 -0.84 5.09 -10.44
C GLY A 314 -2.13 5.90 -10.28
N GLY A 315 -2.06 7.04 -9.61
CA GLY A 315 -3.18 8.00 -9.55
C GLY A 315 -3.36 8.70 -10.89
N ASP A 316 -4.59 9.03 -11.27
CA ASP A 316 -4.87 9.78 -12.49
C ASP A 316 -4.42 11.25 -12.35
N GLY A 317 -3.94 11.88 -13.42
CA GLY A 317 -3.69 13.32 -13.44
C GLY A 317 -4.99 14.12 -13.57
N SER A 318 -5.08 15.30 -12.94
CA SER A 318 -6.27 16.15 -13.09
C SER A 318 -6.28 16.90 -14.43
N ALA A 319 -7.48 17.33 -14.85
CA ALA A 319 -7.66 18.14 -16.04
C ALA A 319 -6.94 19.49 -15.92
N GLY A 320 -6.45 20.01 -17.05
CA GLY A 320 -5.98 21.38 -17.13
C GLY A 320 -7.15 22.37 -17.12
N GLN A 321 -6.95 23.51 -16.47
CA GLN A 321 -7.95 24.57 -16.41
C GLN A 321 -8.16 25.18 -17.80
N HIS A 322 -9.37 25.61 -18.11
CA HIS A 322 -9.66 26.29 -19.38
C HIS A 322 -9.19 27.75 -19.32
N GLY A 323 -8.83 28.32 -20.47
CA GLY A 323 -8.49 29.74 -20.57
C GLY A 323 -9.71 30.64 -20.34
N GLU A 324 -9.49 31.82 -19.77
CA GLU A 324 -10.54 32.86 -19.76
C GLU A 324 -10.78 33.40 -21.18
N HIS A 325 -12.02 33.84 -21.44
CA HIS A 325 -12.33 34.59 -22.64
C HIS A 325 -11.73 36.01 -22.58
N GLY A 326 -11.19 36.48 -23.70
CA GLY A 326 -10.76 37.88 -23.83
C GLY A 326 -11.95 38.83 -23.71
N LYS A 327 -11.75 39.99 -23.07
CA LYS A 327 -12.83 40.98 -22.92
C LYS A 327 -13.06 41.75 -24.20
N TYR A 328 -14.33 42.07 -24.46
CA TYR A 328 -14.72 42.99 -25.51
C TYR A 328 -13.96 44.31 -25.39
N GLY A 329 -13.56 44.87 -26.53
CA GLY A 329 -12.99 46.20 -26.59
C GLY A 329 -13.97 47.25 -26.09
N LEU A 330 -13.46 48.35 -25.54
CA LEU A 330 -14.31 49.49 -25.22
C LEU A 330 -14.66 50.24 -26.51
N ASP A 331 -15.94 50.52 -26.71
CA ASP A 331 -16.42 51.33 -27.83
C ASP A 331 -15.80 52.73 -27.80
N GLY A 332 -15.61 53.27 -29.00
CA GLY A 332 -15.08 54.61 -29.21
C GLY A 332 -16.06 55.69 -28.79
N THR A 333 -15.55 56.79 -28.24
CA THR A 333 -16.41 57.91 -27.86
C THR A 333 -16.73 58.77 -29.08
N TYR A 334 -18.02 59.04 -29.33
CA TYR A 334 -18.43 59.96 -30.39
C TYR A 334 -17.81 61.34 -30.20
N ALA A 335 -17.41 61.97 -31.30
CA ALA A 335 -16.89 63.34 -31.30
C ALA A 335 -17.88 64.29 -30.61
N ARG A 336 -17.44 64.96 -29.54
CA ARG A 336 -18.22 66.01 -28.89
C ARG A 336 -17.90 67.36 -29.54
N LEU A 337 -18.93 68.15 -29.83
CA LEU A 337 -18.74 69.56 -30.15
C LEU A 337 -18.14 70.28 -28.93
N PRO A 338 -17.25 71.26 -29.11
CA PRO A 338 -16.78 72.09 -28.01
C PRO A 338 -17.95 72.77 -27.30
N GLU A 339 -18.00 72.71 -25.98
CA GLU A 339 -19.00 73.46 -25.21
C GLU A 339 -18.86 74.95 -25.51
N GLY A 340 -19.90 75.54 -26.11
CA GLY A 340 -19.89 76.90 -26.66
C GLY A 340 -20.14 76.98 -28.18
N ALA A 341 -20.08 75.87 -28.92
CA ALA A 341 -20.30 75.86 -30.37
C ALA A 341 -21.72 76.28 -30.81
N ASP A 342 -22.74 76.19 -29.93
CA ASP A 342 -24.11 76.66 -30.20
C ASP A 342 -24.26 78.20 -30.15
N ASN A 343 -23.29 78.94 -29.58
CA ASN A 343 -23.36 80.40 -29.48
C ASN A 343 -22.41 81.09 -30.46
N THR A 344 -22.92 81.22 -31.69
CA THR A 344 -22.61 82.24 -32.70
C THR A 344 -21.56 83.30 -32.31
N ASN A 345 -20.29 83.04 -32.61
CA ASN A 345 -19.31 84.11 -32.80
C ASN A 345 -18.20 83.71 -33.79
N HIS A 346 -18.37 84.11 -35.05
CA HIS A 346 -17.47 83.82 -36.19
C HIS A 346 -16.07 84.49 -36.11
N ALA A 347 -15.65 85.00 -34.94
CA ALA A 347 -14.47 85.83 -34.80
C ALA A 347 -13.15 85.03 -34.76
N ASP A 348 -13.09 83.94 -33.97
CA ASP A 348 -11.80 83.29 -33.68
C ASP A 348 -11.35 82.25 -34.71
N LEU A 349 -12.24 81.81 -35.61
CA LEU A 349 -11.86 81.01 -36.79
C LEU A 349 -11.11 81.82 -37.88
N ARG A 350 -10.95 83.15 -37.73
CA ARG A 350 -10.37 84.03 -38.77
C ARG A 350 -8.90 84.38 -38.60
N LYS A 351 -8.20 83.93 -37.56
CA LYS A 351 -6.80 84.32 -37.28
C LYS A 351 -5.70 83.41 -37.85
N GLY A 352 -6.01 82.50 -38.77
CA GLY A 352 -5.02 81.54 -39.27
C GLY A 352 -5.23 80.96 -40.67
N ILE A 353 -6.01 81.59 -41.56
CA ILE A 353 -6.30 81.06 -42.92
C ILE A 353 -5.96 82.09 -44.00
N THR A 354 -4.88 81.84 -44.75
CA THR A 354 -4.41 82.64 -45.90
C THR A 354 -4.27 81.82 -47.19
N SER A 355 -5.01 80.72 -47.32
CA SER A 355 -5.21 80.03 -48.60
C SER A 355 -6.68 79.68 -48.81
N ILE A 356 -7.16 79.80 -50.05
CA ILE A 356 -8.53 79.48 -50.44
C ILE A 356 -8.52 78.09 -51.09
N ASN A 357 -8.96 77.10 -50.32
CA ASN A 357 -9.55 75.85 -50.77
C ASN A 357 -10.43 75.36 -49.59
N GLY A 358 -11.62 74.84 -49.87
CA GLY A 358 -12.64 74.62 -48.84
C GLY A 358 -12.17 73.74 -47.68
N PHE A 359 -12.04 74.32 -46.48
CA PHE A 359 -11.65 73.59 -45.29
C PHE A 359 -12.84 72.80 -44.72
N GLN A 360 -12.87 71.50 -45.01
CA GLN A 360 -13.61 70.55 -44.19
C GLN A 360 -12.82 70.35 -42.88
N TYR A 361 -13.42 70.64 -41.73
CA TYR A 361 -12.89 70.16 -40.46
C TYR A 361 -13.68 68.92 -40.02
N LYS A 362 -12.94 67.82 -39.80
CA LYS A 362 -13.48 66.57 -39.28
C LYS A 362 -13.02 66.43 -37.84
N ILE A 363 -13.96 66.49 -36.91
CA ILE A 363 -13.69 66.11 -35.51
C ILE A 363 -13.94 64.61 -35.46
N PHE A 364 -12.88 63.82 -35.30
CA PHE A 364 -12.99 62.38 -35.12
C PHE A 364 -13.46 62.07 -33.69
N GLY A 365 -14.28 61.04 -33.53
CA GLY A 365 -14.44 60.42 -32.22
C GLY A 365 -13.16 59.70 -31.80
N GLU A 366 -13.08 59.30 -30.55
CA GLU A 366 -12.06 58.32 -30.16
C GLU A 366 -12.38 56.99 -30.85
N PRO A 367 -11.41 56.27 -31.43
CA PRO A 367 -11.66 54.98 -32.04
C PRO A 367 -11.98 53.92 -30.97
N GLY A 368 -12.74 52.90 -31.36
CA GLY A 368 -12.96 51.72 -30.53
C GLY A 368 -11.65 50.98 -30.25
N LYS A 369 -11.55 50.36 -29.07
CA LYS A 369 -10.38 49.57 -28.69
C LYS A 369 -10.51 48.15 -29.26
N LYS A 370 -9.37 47.52 -29.56
CA LYS A 370 -9.33 46.08 -29.84
C LYS A 370 -9.86 45.31 -28.62
N GLY A 371 -10.58 44.22 -28.86
CA GLY A 371 -10.85 43.22 -27.83
C GLY A 371 -9.58 42.45 -27.46
N GLY A 372 -9.58 41.91 -26.25
CA GLY A 372 -8.50 41.06 -25.76
C GLY A 372 -8.48 39.71 -26.47
N ASP A 373 -7.30 39.12 -26.59
CA ASP A 373 -7.18 37.74 -27.08
C ASP A 373 -7.63 36.76 -25.97
N GLY A 374 -8.10 35.57 -26.35
CA GLY A 374 -8.49 34.55 -25.36
C GLY A 374 -7.28 33.83 -24.77
N GLY A 375 -7.38 33.41 -23.51
CA GLY A 375 -6.32 32.66 -22.85
C GLY A 375 -6.19 31.23 -23.39
N ASN A 376 -4.99 30.68 -23.38
CA ASN A 376 -4.75 29.27 -23.71
C ASN A 376 -5.32 28.35 -22.63
N GLY A 377 -5.70 27.13 -23.01
CA GLY A 377 -6.03 26.08 -22.03
C GLY A 377 -4.77 25.54 -21.36
N GLY A 378 -4.86 25.28 -20.05
CA GLY A 378 -3.81 24.61 -19.29
C GLY A 378 -3.65 23.16 -19.73
N ARG A 379 -2.42 22.65 -19.74
CA ARG A 379 -2.16 21.24 -20.09
C ARG A 379 -2.66 20.30 -18.99
N GLY A 380 -3.23 19.14 -19.35
CA GLY A 380 -3.61 18.09 -18.40
C GLY A 380 -2.43 17.54 -17.59
N GLY A 381 -2.70 17.20 -16.34
CA GLY A 381 -1.72 16.61 -15.42
C GLY A 381 -1.29 15.21 -15.86
N LYS A 382 -0.04 14.83 -15.58
CA LYS A 382 0.45 13.49 -15.93
C LYS A 382 -0.07 12.42 -14.98
N GLY A 383 -0.44 11.27 -15.53
CA GLY A 383 -0.80 10.09 -14.76
C GLY A 383 0.39 9.55 -13.98
N GLY A 384 0.14 9.05 -12.77
CA GLY A 384 1.14 8.45 -11.91
C GLY A 384 1.67 7.13 -12.46
N HIS A 385 2.92 6.80 -12.15
CA HIS A 385 3.48 5.49 -12.48
C HIS A 385 2.80 4.37 -11.66
N PRO A 386 2.65 3.16 -12.25
CA PRO A 386 2.22 2.00 -11.48
C PRO A 386 3.26 1.66 -10.43
N GLY A 387 2.77 1.10 -9.32
CA GLY A 387 3.58 0.44 -8.32
C GLY A 387 4.07 -0.95 -8.74
N ILE A 388 4.61 -1.69 -7.79
CA ILE A 388 5.13 -3.05 -8.01
C ILE A 388 4.45 -4.03 -7.05
N ILE A 389 4.00 -5.18 -7.57
CA ILE A 389 3.53 -6.32 -6.77
C ILE A 389 4.50 -7.49 -7.01
N LYS A 390 4.99 -8.14 -5.94
CA LYS A 390 5.75 -9.39 -6.01
C LYS A 390 5.42 -10.26 -4.82
N ILE A 391 4.91 -11.46 -5.07
CA ILE A 391 4.64 -12.48 -4.04
C ILE A 391 5.59 -13.64 -4.29
N ILE A 392 6.22 -14.15 -3.23
CA ILE A 392 7.01 -15.38 -3.25
C ILE A 392 6.14 -16.45 -2.59
N GLU A 393 5.66 -17.35 -3.42
CA GLU A 393 4.87 -18.53 -3.05
C GLU A 393 5.85 -19.68 -2.82
N LEU A 394 5.93 -20.20 -1.60
CA LEU A 394 6.85 -21.29 -1.24
C LEU A 394 6.23 -22.68 -1.38
N GLY A 395 4.88 -22.75 -1.37
CA GLY A 395 4.09 -23.96 -1.59
C GLY A 395 3.22 -23.83 -2.84
N ASP A 396 1.92 -24.11 -2.69
CA ASP A 396 0.94 -23.98 -3.76
C ASP A 396 0.69 -22.52 -4.15
N SER A 397 0.20 -22.29 -5.38
CA SER A 397 -0.09 -20.93 -5.84
C SER A 397 -1.25 -20.30 -5.08
N SER A 398 -1.13 -19.00 -4.81
CA SER A 398 -2.12 -18.25 -4.03
C SER A 398 -3.36 -17.87 -4.83
N GLU A 399 -3.29 -17.86 -6.17
CA GLU A 399 -4.33 -17.34 -7.07
C GLU A 399 -4.71 -15.85 -6.80
N ILE A 400 -3.91 -15.10 -6.04
CA ILE A 400 -4.18 -13.70 -5.66
C ILE A 400 -4.28 -12.82 -6.92
N SER A 401 -5.34 -12.01 -7.01
CA SER A 401 -5.54 -11.06 -8.11
C SER A 401 -4.65 -9.83 -7.93
N MET A 402 -3.83 -9.52 -8.93
CA MET A 402 -2.80 -8.46 -8.86
C MET A 402 -2.98 -7.43 -9.98
N HIS A 403 -3.07 -6.14 -9.64
CA HIS A 403 -3.25 -5.05 -10.61
C HIS A 403 -2.26 -3.90 -10.40
N ALA A 404 -1.52 -3.55 -11.45
CA ALA A 404 -0.48 -2.51 -11.44
C ALA A 404 -0.53 -1.69 -12.74
N ASN A 405 -1.55 -0.85 -12.91
CA ASN A 405 -1.76 -0.06 -14.11
C ASN A 405 -1.25 1.38 -13.93
N PRO A 406 -0.72 2.05 -14.98
CA PRO A 406 -0.44 3.47 -14.92
C PRO A 406 -1.73 4.26 -14.70
N GLY A 407 -1.62 5.39 -13.99
CA GLY A 407 -2.68 6.40 -13.97
C GLY A 407 -2.86 7.02 -15.35
N LYS A 408 -4.06 7.52 -15.63
CA LYS A 408 -4.38 8.23 -16.86
C LYS A 408 -3.82 9.66 -16.81
N ASP A 409 -3.36 10.15 -17.97
CA ASP A 409 -3.14 11.59 -18.13
C ASP A 409 -4.49 12.32 -18.08
N GLY A 410 -4.52 13.46 -17.39
CA GLY A 410 -5.65 14.38 -17.41
C GLY A 410 -5.82 15.00 -18.79
N VAL A 411 -7.04 15.47 -19.08
CA VAL A 411 -7.35 16.16 -20.34
C VAL A 411 -6.79 17.58 -20.34
N ASP A 412 -6.33 18.04 -21.50
CA ASP A 412 -5.96 19.45 -21.70
C ASP A 412 -7.21 20.34 -21.61
N GLY A 413 -7.05 21.52 -21.00
CA GLY A 413 -8.09 22.53 -20.94
C GLY A 413 -8.35 23.17 -22.29
N GLN A 414 -9.55 23.73 -22.47
CA GLN A 414 -9.90 24.45 -23.69
C GLN A 414 -9.34 25.88 -23.64
N GLY A 415 -8.95 26.42 -24.80
CA GLY A 415 -8.66 27.85 -24.91
C GLY A 415 -9.95 28.68 -24.79
N GLY A 416 -9.82 29.90 -24.28
CA GLY A 416 -10.89 30.89 -24.33
C GLY A 416 -10.98 31.53 -25.71
N ASP A 417 -12.20 31.86 -26.13
CA ASP A 417 -12.44 32.76 -27.27
C ASP A 417 -11.88 34.17 -27.02
N GLY A 418 -11.46 34.86 -28.09
CA GLY A 418 -11.09 36.27 -28.03
C GLY A 418 -12.32 37.19 -27.98
N GLY A 419 -12.16 38.35 -27.34
CA GLY A 419 -13.17 39.40 -27.33
C GLY A 419 -13.22 40.13 -28.68
N THR A 420 -14.42 40.51 -29.12
CA THR A 420 -14.57 41.39 -30.29
C THR A 420 -14.03 42.80 -29.99
N GLY A 421 -13.63 43.53 -31.03
CA GLY A 421 -13.35 44.97 -30.91
C GLY A 421 -14.60 45.75 -30.49
N GLY A 422 -14.39 46.90 -29.86
CA GLY A 422 -15.43 47.90 -29.66
C GLY A 422 -15.64 48.71 -30.94
N ASP A 423 -16.84 49.27 -31.10
CA ASP A 423 -17.24 50.03 -32.28
C ASP A 423 -16.47 51.37 -32.41
N GLU A 424 -16.30 51.89 -33.62
CA GLU A 424 -15.65 53.19 -33.83
C GLU A 424 -16.52 54.37 -33.37
N GLY A 425 -15.90 55.32 -32.64
CA GLY A 425 -16.55 56.57 -32.26
C GLY A 425 -16.83 57.44 -33.48
N GLY A 426 -18.12 57.68 -33.77
CA GLY A 426 -18.54 58.47 -34.92
C GLY A 426 -17.97 59.89 -34.89
N GLY A 427 -17.42 60.33 -36.04
CA GLY A 427 -16.89 61.68 -36.22
C GLY A 427 -17.91 62.67 -36.77
N ILE A 428 -17.77 63.94 -36.40
CA ILE A 428 -18.57 65.05 -36.93
C ILE A 428 -17.87 65.61 -38.19
N HIS A 429 -18.62 65.64 -39.29
CA HIS A 429 -18.22 66.28 -40.55
C HIS A 429 -18.93 67.62 -40.70
N ALA A 430 -18.18 68.73 -40.59
CA ALA A 430 -18.70 70.06 -40.87
C ALA A 430 -18.23 70.51 -42.27
N GLY A 431 -19.18 70.65 -43.20
CA GLY A 431 -18.93 71.18 -44.54
C GLY A 431 -19.47 72.60 -44.67
N VAL A 432 -18.60 73.57 -44.97
CA VAL A 432 -19.01 74.92 -45.38
C VAL A 432 -19.11 74.96 -46.89
N TYR A 433 -20.33 75.08 -47.41
CA TYR A 433 -20.56 75.31 -48.84
C TYR A 433 -20.39 76.79 -49.16
N ILE A 434 -19.54 77.09 -50.14
CA ILE A 434 -19.46 78.40 -50.81
C ILE A 434 -19.80 78.14 -52.28
N GLU A 435 -20.97 78.60 -52.72
CA GLU A 435 -21.33 78.56 -54.14
C GLU A 435 -20.52 79.60 -54.90
N THR A 436 -19.73 79.16 -55.89
CA THR A 436 -19.14 80.05 -56.91
C THR A 436 -19.24 79.42 -58.29
N LEU A 437 -19.59 80.26 -59.26
CA LEU A 437 -19.83 79.90 -60.65
C LEU A 437 -18.54 79.53 -61.41
N ASP A 438 -18.69 78.52 -62.27
CA ASP A 438 -18.21 78.42 -63.65
C ASP A 438 -16.76 78.75 -64.11
N TYR A 439 -16.34 77.86 -65.03
CA TYR A 439 -15.70 78.12 -66.33
C TYR A 439 -14.21 77.80 -66.57
N VAL A 440 -13.97 77.39 -67.83
CA VAL A 440 -12.73 77.22 -68.61
C VAL A 440 -11.95 75.90 -68.47
N ALA A 441 -11.98 75.14 -69.58
CA ALA A 441 -11.04 74.07 -69.90
C ALA A 441 -9.86 74.58 -70.75
N ALA A 442 -8.70 73.90 -70.69
CA ALA A 442 -7.63 74.01 -71.69
C ALA A 442 -6.80 72.71 -71.78
N LEU A 443 -6.21 72.47 -72.95
CA LEU A 443 -5.58 71.21 -73.40
C LEU A 443 -4.04 71.33 -73.56
N TYR A 444 -3.39 70.24 -73.99
CA TYR A 444 -1.94 70.03 -74.27
C TYR A 444 -1.05 69.84 -73.02
N GLY A 445 0.02 69.02 -72.99
CA GLY A 445 0.67 68.19 -74.04
C GLY A 445 2.15 68.57 -74.24
N ILE A 446 3.11 67.68 -74.55
CA ILE A 446 3.15 66.20 -74.71
C ILE A 446 4.65 65.77 -74.61
N GLN A 447 5.03 64.58 -74.08
CA GLN A 447 5.92 63.60 -74.79
C GLN A 447 6.42 62.37 -73.97
N LYS A 448 6.95 61.39 -74.71
CA LYS A 448 7.19 59.98 -74.39
C LYS A 448 8.62 59.56 -74.77
N LYS A 449 9.29 58.77 -73.91
CA LYS A 449 10.28 57.73 -74.28
C LYS A 449 10.37 56.76 -73.09
N GLN A 450 10.18 55.43 -73.18
CA GLN A 450 10.86 54.41 -74.02
C GLN A 450 12.38 54.40 -73.78
N ASP A 451 13.03 53.31 -73.33
CA ASP A 451 12.65 51.89 -73.17
C ASP A 451 13.33 51.31 -71.89
N GLY A 452 13.05 50.11 -71.36
CA GLY A 452 12.04 49.10 -71.70
C GLY A 452 12.14 47.82 -70.85
N ASN A 453 11.04 47.07 -70.79
CA ASN A 453 10.81 45.64 -70.49
C ASN A 453 11.52 44.93 -69.30
N LEU A 454 10.78 44.32 -68.36
CA LEU A 454 10.07 43.01 -68.44
C LEU A 454 11.10 41.84 -68.47
N SER A 455 11.08 40.85 -67.58
CA SER A 455 9.91 40.02 -67.26
C SER A 455 10.01 39.20 -65.96
N ILE A 456 8.83 38.76 -65.50
CA ILE A 456 8.58 37.84 -64.38
C ILE A 456 9.17 36.44 -64.65
N ASN A 457 9.61 35.76 -63.59
CA ASN A 457 9.59 34.29 -63.55
C ASN A 457 9.22 33.81 -62.14
N ILE A 458 8.26 32.89 -62.07
CA ILE A 458 7.80 32.19 -60.87
C ILE A 458 8.49 30.82 -60.87
N TYR A 459 8.98 30.34 -59.72
CA TYR A 459 8.90 28.90 -59.45
C TYR A 459 8.69 28.59 -57.96
N LEU A 460 7.86 27.56 -57.76
CA LEU A 460 7.34 27.03 -56.51
C LEU A 460 8.21 25.85 -56.02
N THR A 461 8.45 25.67 -54.72
CA THR A 461 8.74 24.34 -54.14
C THR A 461 8.30 24.24 -52.66
N LEU A 462 7.76 23.06 -52.35
CA LEU A 462 7.21 22.46 -51.12
C LEU A 462 7.90 22.82 -49.77
N ILE A 463 7.20 22.89 -48.62
CA ILE A 463 6.30 21.94 -47.91
C ILE A 463 7.04 20.87 -47.06
N THR A 464 7.08 21.15 -45.74
CA THR A 464 7.03 20.24 -44.57
C THR A 464 8.10 19.19 -44.27
N LYS A 465 8.08 18.84 -42.97
CA LYS A 465 8.29 17.52 -42.34
C LYS A 465 9.71 17.30 -41.79
N HIS A 466 9.89 17.38 -40.47
CA HIS A 466 9.61 16.32 -39.49
C HIS A 466 10.39 15.04 -39.89
N LEU A 467 11.56 14.79 -39.26
CA LEU A 467 11.70 13.98 -38.04
C LEU A 467 11.63 12.47 -38.37
N VAL A 468 12.35 11.64 -37.60
CA VAL A 468 12.64 10.21 -37.87
C VAL A 468 13.76 10.01 -38.92
N GLU A 469 15.01 10.03 -38.43
CA GLU A 469 16.09 9.10 -38.87
C GLU A 469 17.41 9.26 -38.08
N LYS A 470 17.58 10.32 -37.27
CA LYS A 470 18.75 10.49 -36.38
C LYS A 470 18.50 10.27 -34.88
N MET A 471 17.56 9.37 -34.55
CA MET A 471 17.42 8.78 -33.19
C MET A 471 17.53 7.24 -33.19
N ALA A 472 18.32 6.67 -34.11
CA ALA A 472 18.57 5.23 -34.19
C ALA A 472 19.96 4.79 -33.66
N PHE A 473 20.72 5.71 -33.03
CA PHE A 473 22.11 5.44 -32.61
C PHE A 473 22.36 5.56 -31.09
N LEU A 474 21.40 6.03 -30.28
CA LEU A 474 21.52 6.06 -28.81
C LEU A 474 20.84 4.90 -28.08
N VAL A 475 20.06 4.07 -28.77
CA VAL A 475 19.34 2.91 -28.18
C VAL A 475 20.23 1.64 -28.17
N ARG A 476 21.54 1.78 -28.40
CA ARG A 476 22.50 0.65 -28.50
C ARG A 476 23.50 0.55 -27.34
N MET A 477 23.21 1.18 -26.20
CA MET A 477 23.95 1.03 -24.93
C MET A 477 23.11 0.46 -23.77
N ILE A 478 21.96 -0.16 -24.04
CA ILE A 478 21.17 -0.89 -23.02
C ILE A 478 20.91 -2.33 -23.49
N LYS A 479 22.01 -3.09 -23.54
CA LYS A 479 22.10 -4.55 -23.42
C LYS A 479 23.32 -4.78 -22.52
N GLU A 480 23.30 -5.61 -21.49
CA GLU A 480 22.64 -6.92 -21.37
C GLU A 480 21.92 -7.14 -20.02
N PRO A 481 21.08 -8.19 -19.89
CA PRO A 481 20.34 -8.48 -18.66
C PRO A 481 21.19 -9.24 -17.63
N LYS A 482 20.99 -8.90 -16.35
CA LYS A 482 21.42 -9.76 -15.22
C LYS A 482 20.55 -11.02 -15.19
N THR A 483 21.13 -12.15 -14.83
CA THR A 483 20.48 -13.47 -14.89
C THR A 483 19.57 -13.74 -13.69
N GLN A 484 18.45 -14.41 -13.98
CA GLN A 484 17.34 -14.69 -13.04
C GLN A 484 17.75 -15.54 -11.82
N ASN A 485 18.84 -16.31 -11.92
CA ASN A 485 19.36 -17.16 -10.82
C ASN A 485 19.98 -16.39 -9.64
N GLN A 486 20.31 -15.09 -9.76
CA GLN A 486 20.88 -14.34 -8.63
C GLN A 486 19.83 -13.88 -7.61
N GLU A 487 18.58 -13.63 -8.02
CA GLU A 487 17.52 -13.25 -7.07
C GLU A 487 17.11 -14.42 -6.17
N GLU A 488 17.04 -15.64 -6.71
CA GLU A 488 16.70 -16.83 -5.94
C GLU A 488 17.77 -17.18 -4.91
N LEU A 489 19.06 -17.07 -5.28
CA LEU A 489 20.17 -17.27 -4.34
C LEU A 489 20.16 -16.24 -3.21
N PHE A 490 19.79 -14.99 -3.51
CA PHE A 490 19.71 -13.91 -2.52
C PHE A 490 18.51 -14.08 -1.57
N ALA A 491 17.37 -14.56 -2.07
CA ALA A 491 16.21 -14.90 -1.25
C ALA A 491 16.53 -16.04 -0.25
N ARG A 492 17.19 -17.11 -0.71
CA ARG A 492 17.63 -18.23 0.15
C ARG A 492 18.63 -17.77 1.22
N LEU A 493 19.53 -16.82 0.90
CA LEU A 493 20.50 -16.26 1.84
C LEU A 493 19.84 -15.42 2.95
N ILE A 494 18.81 -14.63 2.61
CA ILE A 494 18.05 -13.82 3.58
C ILE A 494 17.27 -14.73 4.55
N ILE A 495 16.59 -15.77 4.04
CA ILE A 495 15.85 -16.73 4.87
C ILE A 495 16.79 -17.46 5.85
N SER A 496 17.99 -17.86 5.38
CA SER A 496 19.02 -18.45 6.23
C SER A 496 19.47 -17.53 7.37
N GLN A 497 19.67 -16.23 7.10
CA GLN A 497 20.05 -15.27 8.14
C GLN A 497 18.91 -14.91 9.11
N MET A 498 17.65 -14.93 8.66
CA MET A 498 16.50 -14.70 9.54
C MET A 498 16.32 -15.83 10.56
N ASN A 499 16.58 -17.09 10.17
CA ASN A 499 16.51 -18.22 11.08
C ASN A 499 17.66 -18.24 12.10
N MET A 500 18.86 -17.75 11.75
CA MET A 500 20.00 -17.63 12.68
C MET A 500 19.90 -16.47 13.69
N GLN A 501 18.86 -15.63 13.61
CA GLN A 501 18.57 -14.59 14.62
C GLN A 501 17.30 -14.88 15.44
N ALA A 502 16.71 -16.08 15.27
CA ALA A 502 15.53 -16.55 16.00
C ALA A 502 15.85 -17.66 17.02
N THR A 503 17.12 -18.04 17.13
CA THR A 503 17.75 -18.82 18.22
C THR A 503 18.72 -17.94 18.97
#